data_AF-A0AAE0QDR6-F1
#
_entry.id   AF-A0AAE0QDR6-F1
#
_cell.length_a   1.000
_cell.length_b   1.000
_cell.length_c   1.000
_cell.angle_alpha   90.00
_cell.angle_beta   90.00
_cell.angle_gamma   90.00
#
_symmetry.space_group_name_H-M   'P 1'
#
loop_
_entity.id
_entity.type
_entity.pdbx_description
1 polymer ?
#
loop_
_entity_poly.entity_id
_entity_poly.type
_entity_poly.pdbx_seq_one_letter_code
_entity_poly.pdbx_strand_id
1 'polypeptide(L)'
;MKSGKAVGPDDIPVEVWKCLGEAAVEFLTSLFNRVLESERMPEEWRRSVLVPIFKNKGDVQSCSNYRGIKLMSHTMKLWERVVEARLRKVVEICEQQYGFMPRKSTTDAIFALRILMEKYRDGQRELHCVFVDLEKAYDRVPREELWYCMRKSGVAEKYVRVVQDMHERSRTVVRCAVGQTEEFNVQVGLHQGSALSPFLFAIVMDQLSEEVRQESPWTMMFADDIVICSESREQVEENLERWRFALERRGMKVSRSKTEYMCVNGREGSGTVRLQGEEVKKVQEFKYLGSTVQSNGECGKEVKKRVQAGWNGWRKVSGVLCDRKISTRIKGKVYRTVVRPAMLYGLETVSLRKRQESELEVAELKMLRFSLGVTRLDRIRNEYIRGTAHVGRLGDKVREARLRWFGHVQRRESEYIGRRMLDMELPGRRQRGRPKRRYMDGINEDMKLVGASVQDAEDRDRWREMIRCGDP
;
A
#
# COMPACT_ATOMS: atom_id res chain seq x y z
N MET A 1 -17.73 9.98 5.79
CA MET A 1 -17.59 8.72 5.02
C MET A 1 -17.98 8.94 3.55
N LYS A 2 -17.50 8.13 2.59
CA LYS A 2 -17.86 8.23 1.16
C LYS A 2 -19.26 7.64 0.90
N SER A 3 -20.00 8.19 -0.05
CA SER A 3 -21.30 7.67 -0.51
C SER A 3 -21.14 6.38 -1.33
N GLY A 4 -22.24 5.63 -1.54
CA GLY A 4 -22.30 4.38 -2.30
C GLY A 4 -21.64 3.20 -1.59
N LYS A 5 -21.70 3.16 -0.25
CA LYS A 5 -21.14 2.07 0.54
C LYS A 5 -22.22 1.04 0.87
N ALA A 6 -21.85 -0.24 0.80
CA ALA A 6 -22.73 -1.34 1.21
C ALA A 6 -23.08 -1.19 2.70
N VAL A 7 -24.37 -1.29 3.00
CA VAL A 7 -24.94 -1.13 4.33
C VAL A 7 -24.63 -2.31 5.24
N GLY A 8 -24.67 -2.04 6.55
CA GLY A 8 -24.61 -3.07 7.59
C GLY A 8 -25.98 -3.72 7.83
N PRO A 9 -26.12 -4.50 8.91
CA PRO A 9 -27.39 -5.15 9.27
C PRO A 9 -28.54 -4.20 9.62
N ASP A 10 -28.26 -2.93 9.84
CA ASP A 10 -29.26 -1.90 10.14
C ASP A 10 -29.89 -1.32 8.87
N ASP A 11 -29.36 -1.64 7.69
CA ASP A 11 -29.79 -1.13 6.39
C ASP A 11 -29.85 0.41 6.29
N ILE A 12 -29.13 1.13 7.17
CA ILE A 12 -29.03 2.59 7.15
C ILE A 12 -27.86 3.02 6.25
N PRO A 13 -28.12 3.60 5.07
CA PRO A 13 -27.07 4.11 4.20
C PRO A 13 -26.47 5.39 4.77
N VAL A 14 -25.20 5.64 4.46
CA VAL A 14 -24.47 6.81 4.98
C VAL A 14 -25.04 8.13 4.46
N GLU A 15 -25.75 8.05 3.33
CA GLU A 15 -26.49 9.13 2.69
C GLU A 15 -27.55 9.72 3.62
N VAL A 16 -28.21 8.91 4.47
CA VAL A 16 -29.18 9.41 5.45
C VAL A 16 -28.54 10.47 6.35
N TRP A 17 -27.38 10.13 6.94
CA TRP A 17 -26.63 11.06 7.80
C TRP A 17 -26.12 12.29 7.05
N LYS A 18 -25.85 12.18 5.75
CA LYS A 18 -25.41 13.33 4.95
C LYS A 18 -26.57 14.25 4.57
N CYS A 19 -27.73 13.70 4.25
CA CYS A 19 -28.91 14.47 3.85
C CYS A 19 -29.52 15.24 5.02
N LEU A 20 -29.43 14.69 6.24
CA LEU A 20 -29.94 15.34 7.46
C LEU A 20 -29.09 16.53 7.93
N GLY A 21 -27.88 16.73 7.39
CA GLY A 21 -27.04 17.89 7.69
C GLY A 21 -26.77 18.08 9.19
N GLU A 22 -26.97 19.30 9.69
CA GLU A 22 -26.74 19.68 11.09
C GLU A 22 -27.57 18.84 12.08
N ALA A 23 -28.82 18.52 11.75
CA ALA A 23 -29.67 17.70 12.62
C ALA A 23 -29.06 16.31 12.88
N ALA A 24 -28.39 15.72 11.88
CA ALA A 24 -27.64 14.49 12.09
C ALA A 24 -26.39 14.69 12.96
N VAL A 25 -25.70 15.83 12.82
CA VAL A 25 -24.53 16.13 13.66
C VAL A 25 -24.93 16.25 15.12
N GLU A 26 -26.00 17.00 15.43
CA GLU A 26 -26.53 17.15 16.78
C GLU A 26 -26.96 15.81 17.37
N PHE A 27 -27.77 15.04 16.64
CA PHE A 27 -28.23 13.73 17.07
C PHE A 27 -27.07 12.76 17.32
N LEU A 28 -26.15 12.62 16.37
CA LEU A 28 -25.00 11.72 16.49
C LEU A 28 -24.08 12.16 17.62
N THR A 29 -23.90 13.46 17.83
CA THR A 29 -23.10 14.00 18.93
C THR A 29 -23.70 13.63 20.28
N SER A 30 -25.01 13.83 20.45
CA SER A 30 -25.74 13.42 21.66
C SER A 30 -25.62 11.92 21.91
N LEU A 31 -25.85 11.11 20.88
CA LEU A 31 -25.71 9.65 20.94
C LEU A 31 -24.29 9.23 21.34
N PHE A 32 -23.27 9.78 20.69
CA PHE A 32 -21.87 9.45 20.93
C PHE A 32 -21.39 9.89 22.31
N ASN A 33 -21.86 11.04 22.81
CA ASN A 33 -21.59 11.47 24.18
C ASN A 33 -22.21 10.51 25.19
N ARG A 34 -23.47 10.09 24.99
CA ARG A 34 -24.12 9.08 25.83
C ARG A 34 -23.37 7.75 25.82
N VAL A 35 -22.92 7.27 24.65
CA VAL A 35 -22.10 6.05 24.54
C VAL A 35 -20.77 6.19 25.28
N LEU A 36 -20.15 7.38 25.22
CA LEU A 36 -18.91 7.64 25.93
C LEU A 36 -19.12 7.70 27.45
N GLU A 37 -20.20 8.34 27.91
CA GLU A 37 -20.58 8.45 29.32
C GLU A 37 -20.91 7.10 29.94
N SER A 38 -21.69 6.28 29.23
CA SER A 38 -22.09 4.94 29.70
C SER A 38 -21.03 3.88 29.49
N GLU A 39 -20.02 4.15 28.66
CA GLU A 39 -19.02 3.17 28.18
C GLU A 39 -19.66 1.96 27.48
N ARG A 40 -20.89 2.11 26.96
CA ARG A 40 -21.70 1.05 26.33
C ARG A 40 -22.29 1.51 25.01
N MET A 41 -22.04 0.74 23.95
CA MET A 41 -22.65 0.98 22.64
C MET A 41 -24.01 0.26 22.51
N PRO A 42 -24.85 0.70 21.55
CA PRO A 42 -26.11 0.01 21.22
C PRO A 42 -25.89 -1.46 20.82
N GLU A 43 -26.76 -2.35 21.29
CA GLU A 43 -26.67 -3.79 21.00
C GLU A 43 -26.83 -4.09 19.50
N GLU A 44 -27.54 -3.24 18.76
CA GLU A 44 -27.70 -3.34 17.31
C GLU A 44 -26.35 -3.26 16.58
N TRP A 45 -25.38 -2.51 17.10
CA TRP A 45 -24.06 -2.35 16.49
C TRP A 45 -23.18 -3.59 16.65
N ARG A 46 -23.53 -4.51 17.55
CA ARG A 46 -22.79 -5.77 17.76
C ARG A 46 -23.01 -6.79 16.65
N ARG A 47 -24.07 -6.62 15.86
CA ARG A 47 -24.40 -7.50 14.72
C ARG A 47 -23.65 -7.08 13.47
N SER A 48 -23.30 -8.06 12.64
CA SER A 48 -22.57 -7.80 11.40
C SER A 48 -22.74 -8.93 10.38
N VAL A 49 -22.43 -8.61 9.11
CA VAL A 49 -22.45 -9.58 8.01
C VAL A 49 -21.06 -9.73 7.43
N LEU A 50 -20.50 -10.94 7.46
CA LEU A 50 -19.25 -11.27 6.79
C LEU A 50 -19.51 -11.68 5.35
N VAL A 51 -18.86 -10.99 4.41
CA VAL A 51 -18.90 -11.31 2.98
C VAL A 51 -17.52 -11.84 2.56
N PRO A 52 -17.40 -13.12 2.15
CA PRO A 52 -16.14 -13.68 1.71
C PRO A 52 -15.81 -13.17 0.29
N ILE A 53 -14.63 -12.57 0.13
CA ILE A 53 -14.12 -12.11 -1.15
C ILE A 53 -12.93 -12.97 -1.56
N PHE A 54 -13.04 -13.63 -2.72
CA PHE A 54 -11.95 -14.46 -3.24
C PHE A 54 -10.71 -13.60 -3.54
N LYS A 55 -9.53 -14.05 -3.08
CA LYS A 55 -8.25 -13.36 -3.27
C LYS A 55 -7.74 -13.43 -4.73
N ASN A 56 -8.48 -14.07 -5.64
CA ASN A 56 -8.09 -14.33 -7.03
C ASN A 56 -6.77 -15.10 -7.14
N LYS A 57 -6.52 -16.00 -6.19
CA LYS A 57 -5.30 -16.83 -6.10
C LYS A 57 -5.61 -18.17 -5.43
N GLY A 58 -4.98 -19.22 -5.92
CA GLY A 58 -5.13 -20.57 -5.39
C GLY A 58 -6.47 -21.20 -5.77
N ASP A 59 -6.77 -22.32 -5.11
CA ASP A 59 -8.02 -23.04 -5.29
C ASP A 59 -9.22 -22.25 -4.72
N VAL A 60 -10.27 -22.16 -5.52
CA VAL A 60 -11.55 -21.50 -5.19
C VAL A 60 -12.31 -22.27 -4.11
N GLN A 61 -12.04 -23.57 -3.92
CA GLN A 61 -12.66 -24.35 -2.85
C GLN A 61 -11.95 -24.20 -1.48
N SER A 62 -10.73 -23.66 -1.46
CA SER A 62 -10.04 -23.43 -0.19
C SER A 62 -10.52 -22.15 0.49
N CYS A 63 -11.13 -22.29 1.68
CA CYS A 63 -11.57 -21.15 2.51
C CYS A 63 -10.44 -20.16 2.83
N SER A 64 -9.19 -20.63 2.91
CA SER A 64 -8.01 -19.80 3.18
C SER A 64 -7.74 -18.75 2.08
N ASN A 65 -8.25 -18.98 0.87
CA ASN A 65 -8.11 -18.09 -0.28
C ASN A 65 -9.19 -17.00 -0.33
N TYR A 66 -10.05 -16.90 0.69
CA TYR A 66 -11.01 -15.81 0.83
C TYR A 66 -10.56 -14.81 1.88
N ARG A 67 -11.01 -13.56 1.72
CA ARG A 67 -10.91 -12.50 2.72
C ARG A 67 -12.33 -12.18 3.18
N GLY A 68 -12.64 -12.42 4.45
CA GLY A 68 -13.93 -12.09 5.04
C GLY A 68 -14.00 -10.60 5.35
N ILE A 69 -14.82 -9.85 4.62
CA ILE A 69 -15.07 -8.43 4.92
C ILE A 69 -16.32 -8.32 5.78
N LYS A 70 -16.19 -7.69 6.94
CA LYS A 70 -17.29 -7.44 7.88
C LYS A 70 -18.03 -6.16 7.49
N LEU A 71 -19.29 -6.30 7.12
CA LEU A 71 -20.26 -5.21 6.99
C LEU A 71 -20.84 -4.91 8.36
N MET A 72 -20.64 -3.69 8.82
CA MET A 72 -21.08 -3.17 10.12
C MET A 72 -21.91 -1.92 9.90
N SER A 73 -22.73 -1.55 10.89
CA SER A 73 -23.51 -0.31 10.88
C SER A 73 -22.66 0.89 10.49
N HIS A 74 -23.19 1.74 9.61
CA HIS A 74 -22.51 2.98 9.25
C HIS A 74 -22.39 3.93 10.44
N THR A 75 -23.37 3.94 11.34
CA THR A 75 -23.36 4.77 12.55
C THR A 75 -22.23 4.33 13.49
N MET A 76 -22.03 3.02 13.66
CA MET A 76 -20.87 2.48 14.39
C MET A 76 -19.55 2.92 13.75
N LYS A 77 -19.43 2.87 12.42
CA LYS A 77 -18.22 3.33 11.72
C LYS A 77 -17.96 4.83 11.88
N LEU A 78 -19.01 5.65 12.00
CA LEU A 78 -18.85 7.07 12.32
C LEU A 78 -18.31 7.24 13.74
N TRP A 79 -18.85 6.51 14.71
CA TRP A 79 -18.35 6.49 16.09
C TRP A 79 -16.87 6.07 16.15
N GLU A 80 -16.51 4.97 15.49
CA GLU A 80 -15.13 4.49 15.36
C GLU A 80 -14.18 5.57 14.83
N ARG A 81 -14.60 6.39 13.86
CA ARG A 81 -13.78 7.50 13.34
C ARG A 81 -13.62 8.64 14.33
N VAL A 82 -14.65 8.93 15.14
CA VAL A 82 -14.56 9.94 16.20
C VAL A 82 -13.58 9.48 17.27
N VAL A 83 -13.67 8.21 17.69
CA VAL A 83 -12.73 7.61 18.64
C VAL A 83 -11.31 7.60 18.05
N GLU A 84 -11.12 7.14 16.81
CA GLU A 84 -9.82 7.16 16.13
C GLU A 84 -9.20 8.56 16.11
N ALA A 85 -9.98 9.58 15.73
CA ALA A 85 -9.51 10.95 15.66
C ALA A 85 -9.07 11.51 17.03
N ARG A 86 -9.69 11.06 18.13
CA ARG A 86 -9.30 11.42 19.49
C ARG A 86 -8.05 10.65 19.94
N LEU A 87 -7.98 9.35 19.68
CA LEU A 87 -6.83 8.52 20.02
C LEU A 87 -5.55 8.98 19.30
N ARG A 88 -5.66 9.40 18.04
CA ARG A 88 -4.52 9.95 17.27
C ARG A 88 -3.93 11.25 17.83
N LYS A 89 -4.64 11.94 18.73
CA LYS A 89 -4.10 13.14 19.40
C LYS A 89 -3.24 12.80 20.61
N VAL A 90 -3.38 11.59 21.16
CA VAL A 90 -2.71 11.15 22.38
C VAL A 90 -1.68 10.06 22.13
N VAL A 91 -1.88 9.24 21.09
CA VAL A 91 -0.95 8.17 20.71
C VAL A 91 -0.12 8.60 19.51
N GLU A 92 1.19 8.66 19.73
CA GLU A 92 2.18 8.77 18.65
C GLU A 92 2.63 7.38 18.22
N ILE A 93 2.68 7.16 16.89
CA ILE A 93 3.14 5.90 16.29
C ILE A 93 4.50 6.16 15.66
N CYS A 94 5.41 5.20 15.79
CA CYS A 94 6.78 5.32 15.28
C CYS A 94 6.89 5.67 13.79
N GLU A 95 8.03 6.27 13.43
CA GLU A 95 8.30 6.69 12.07
C GLU A 95 8.42 5.51 11.07
N GLN A 96 8.80 4.33 11.55
CA GLN A 96 8.99 3.12 10.75
C GLN A 96 7.67 2.52 10.27
N GLN A 97 6.53 2.88 10.88
CA GLN A 97 5.21 2.45 10.44
C GLN A 97 4.68 3.41 9.37
N TYR A 98 4.59 2.92 8.13
CA TYR A 98 4.04 3.61 6.97
C TYR A 98 2.55 3.28 6.75
N GLY A 99 2.11 2.11 7.22
CA GLY A 99 0.75 1.62 7.04
C GLY A 99 -0.26 2.43 7.84
N PHE A 100 -1.32 2.90 7.17
CA PHE A 100 -2.44 3.63 7.79
C PHE A 100 -2.06 4.91 8.56
N MET A 101 -0.86 5.43 8.34
CA MET A 101 -0.38 6.66 8.96
C MET A 101 -0.66 7.88 8.08
N PRO A 102 -1.07 9.01 8.68
CA PRO A 102 -1.27 10.24 7.93
C PRO A 102 0.05 10.69 7.29
N ARG A 103 -0.03 11.25 6.08
CA ARG A 103 1.11 11.81 5.34
C ARG A 103 2.22 10.81 4.96
N LYS A 104 2.01 9.50 5.18
CA LYS A 104 2.84 8.40 4.66
C LYS A 104 2.06 7.59 3.62
N SER A 105 2.77 7.00 2.69
CA SER A 105 2.24 6.28 1.53
C SER A 105 3.04 5.02 1.27
N THR A 106 2.49 4.12 0.44
CA THR A 106 3.25 2.96 -0.05
C THR A 106 4.47 3.39 -0.88
N THR A 107 4.35 4.51 -1.61
CA THR A 107 5.43 5.07 -2.42
C THR A 107 6.64 5.47 -1.56
N ASP A 108 6.43 5.96 -0.33
CA ASP A 108 7.51 6.28 0.62
C ASP A 108 8.39 5.06 0.92
N ALA A 109 7.77 3.97 1.37
CA ALA A 109 8.48 2.76 1.75
C ALA A 109 9.12 2.06 0.54
N ILE A 110 8.43 2.03 -0.61
CA ILE A 110 9.00 1.51 -1.86
C ILE A 110 10.22 2.34 -2.28
N PHE A 111 10.11 3.68 -2.22
CA PHE A 111 11.19 4.59 -2.58
C PHE A 111 12.40 4.40 -1.66
N ALA A 112 12.19 4.37 -0.34
CA ALA A 112 13.25 4.19 0.63
C ALA A 112 14.03 2.91 0.41
N LEU A 113 13.33 1.77 0.26
CA LEU A 113 13.96 0.49 -0.03
C LEU A 113 14.73 0.52 -1.36
N ARG A 114 14.16 1.09 -2.43
CA ARG A 114 14.83 1.16 -3.73
C ARG A 114 16.11 1.99 -3.70
N ILE A 115 16.08 3.14 -3.04
CA ILE A 115 17.26 4.01 -2.92
C ILE A 115 18.32 3.33 -2.04
N LEU A 116 17.92 2.65 -0.96
CA LEU A 116 18.85 1.88 -0.13
C LEU A 116 19.57 0.81 -0.96
N MET A 117 18.81 -0.03 -1.66
CA MET A 117 19.36 -1.07 -2.55
C MET A 117 20.27 -0.47 -3.63
N GLU A 118 19.89 0.67 -4.21
CA GLU A 118 20.69 1.39 -5.21
C GLU A 118 22.03 1.88 -4.64
N LYS A 119 22.05 2.46 -3.43
CA LYS A 119 23.28 2.95 -2.83
C LYS A 119 24.25 1.82 -2.47
N TYR A 120 23.75 0.71 -1.88
CA TYR A 120 24.59 -0.47 -1.61
C TYR A 120 25.10 -1.12 -2.89
N ARG A 121 24.25 -1.19 -3.93
CA ARG A 121 24.64 -1.63 -5.27
C ARG A 121 25.82 -0.82 -5.78
N ASP A 122 25.69 0.50 -5.76
CA ASP A 122 26.68 1.43 -6.29
C ASP A 122 27.96 1.49 -5.45
N GLY A 123 27.87 1.27 -4.14
CA GLY A 123 29.03 1.12 -3.26
C GLY A 123 29.74 -0.24 -3.38
N GLN A 124 29.21 -1.17 -4.19
CA GLN A 124 29.68 -2.56 -4.31
C GLN A 124 29.70 -3.31 -2.96
N ARG A 125 28.74 -2.99 -2.08
CA ARG A 125 28.57 -3.64 -0.76
C ARG A 125 27.35 -4.55 -0.78
N GLU A 126 27.39 -5.60 0.03
CA GLU A 126 26.23 -6.48 0.23
C GLU A 126 25.17 -5.77 1.07
N LEU A 127 23.90 -6.00 0.75
CA LEU A 127 22.77 -5.59 1.57
C LEU A 127 21.82 -6.78 1.68
N HIS A 128 21.46 -7.11 2.91
CA HIS A 128 20.60 -8.24 3.25
C HIS A 128 19.23 -7.71 3.63
N CYS A 129 18.18 -8.10 2.91
CA CYS A 129 16.81 -7.71 3.17
C CYS A 129 15.98 -8.97 3.47
N VAL A 130 15.27 -9.00 4.60
CA VAL A 130 14.26 -10.02 4.88
C VAL A 130 12.88 -9.36 4.83
N PHE A 131 11.98 -9.94 4.06
CA PHE A 131 10.59 -9.54 3.93
C PHE A 131 9.73 -10.48 4.76
N VAL A 132 9.18 -9.99 5.86
CA VAL A 132 8.40 -10.77 6.82
C VAL A 132 6.91 -10.48 6.62
N ASP A 133 6.10 -11.54 6.52
CA ASP A 133 4.64 -11.50 6.46
C ASP A 133 4.09 -12.19 7.71
N LEU A 134 2.98 -11.69 8.26
CA LEU A 134 2.34 -12.27 9.44
C LEU A 134 1.13 -13.14 9.05
N GLU A 135 0.98 -14.29 9.71
CA GLU A 135 -0.17 -15.16 9.47
C GLU A 135 -1.46 -14.52 10.00
N LYS A 136 -2.39 -14.13 9.11
CA LYS A 136 -3.72 -13.61 9.48
C LYS A 136 -3.63 -12.52 10.57
N ALA A 137 -2.76 -11.54 10.38
CA ALA A 137 -2.37 -10.57 11.40
C ALA A 137 -3.56 -9.99 12.20
N TYR A 138 -4.60 -9.50 11.52
CA TYR A 138 -5.79 -8.92 12.16
C TYR A 138 -6.57 -9.94 12.99
N ASP A 139 -6.70 -11.17 12.50
CA ASP A 139 -7.52 -12.21 13.13
C ASP A 139 -6.80 -12.84 14.34
N ARG A 140 -5.47 -12.67 14.44
CA ARG A 140 -4.63 -13.23 15.51
C ARG A 140 -4.43 -12.31 16.71
N VAL A 141 -4.65 -11.00 16.58
CA VAL A 141 -4.41 -10.06 17.69
C VAL A 141 -5.19 -10.49 18.93
N PRO A 142 -4.50 -10.86 20.04
CA PRO A 142 -5.18 -11.16 21.29
C PRO A 142 -5.81 -9.87 21.85
N ARG A 143 -7.04 -9.95 22.37
CA ARG A 143 -7.75 -8.78 22.90
C ARG A 143 -7.08 -8.20 24.13
N GLU A 144 -6.64 -9.05 25.05
CA GLU A 144 -5.90 -8.62 26.25
C GLU A 144 -4.62 -7.87 25.89
N GLU A 145 -3.92 -8.35 24.85
CA GLU A 145 -2.73 -7.69 24.33
C GLU A 145 -3.05 -6.31 23.74
N LEU A 146 -4.17 -6.19 23.02
CA LEU A 146 -4.64 -4.90 22.51
C LEU A 146 -4.94 -3.92 23.67
N TRP A 147 -5.65 -4.34 24.71
CA TRP A 147 -5.95 -3.48 25.86
C TRP A 147 -4.67 -3.03 26.57
N TYR A 148 -3.74 -3.95 26.77
CA TYR A 148 -2.43 -3.66 27.34
C TYR A 148 -1.66 -2.64 26.49
N CYS A 149 -1.58 -2.84 25.16
CA CYS A 149 -0.92 -1.90 24.25
C CYS A 149 -1.55 -0.51 24.32
N MET A 150 -2.89 -0.40 24.33
CA MET A 150 -3.58 0.89 24.42
C MET A 150 -3.22 1.63 25.71
N ARG A 151 -3.25 0.94 26.86
CA ARG A 151 -2.87 1.54 28.16
C ARG A 151 -1.41 1.98 28.16
N LYS A 152 -0.51 1.13 27.67
CA LYS A 152 0.93 1.44 27.59
C LYS A 152 1.21 2.65 26.69
N SER A 153 0.43 2.84 25.63
CA SER A 153 0.50 4.02 24.76
C SER A 153 -0.18 5.28 25.33
N GLY A 154 -0.55 5.30 26.62
CA GLY A 154 -1.12 6.49 27.28
C GLY A 154 -2.59 6.74 26.98
N VAL A 155 -3.32 5.77 26.42
CA VAL A 155 -4.76 5.91 26.20
C VAL A 155 -5.50 5.88 27.53
N ALA A 156 -6.35 6.89 27.77
CA ALA A 156 -7.18 6.95 28.96
C ALA A 156 -8.12 5.72 29.06
N GLU A 157 -8.27 5.18 30.27
CA GLU A 157 -9.01 3.94 30.54
C GLU A 157 -10.45 3.96 29.98
N LYS A 158 -11.09 5.13 30.02
CA LYS A 158 -12.43 5.34 29.45
C LYS A 158 -12.51 4.95 27.97
N TYR A 159 -11.49 5.30 27.16
CA TYR A 159 -11.44 4.88 25.76
C TYR A 159 -11.09 3.40 25.61
N VAL A 160 -10.25 2.85 26.49
CA VAL A 160 -9.95 1.42 26.51
C VAL A 160 -11.25 0.62 26.71
N ARG A 161 -12.09 1.01 27.67
CA ARG A 161 -13.39 0.38 27.95
C ARG A 161 -14.38 0.50 26.81
N VAL A 162 -14.45 1.67 26.16
CA VAL A 162 -15.27 1.85 24.94
C VAL A 162 -14.83 0.88 23.84
N VAL A 163 -13.52 0.72 23.61
CA VAL A 163 -13.02 -0.20 22.58
C VAL A 163 -13.18 -1.67 23.03
N GLN A 164 -13.08 -1.97 24.32
CA GLN A 164 -13.44 -3.28 24.88
C GLN A 164 -14.88 -3.63 24.55
N ASP A 165 -15.81 -2.73 24.87
CA ASP A 165 -17.23 -2.91 24.58
C ASP A 165 -17.46 -3.14 23.08
N MET A 166 -16.75 -2.42 22.18
CA MET A 166 -16.81 -2.61 20.72
C MET A 166 -16.51 -4.04 20.24
N HIS A 167 -15.68 -4.78 20.98
CA HIS A 167 -15.24 -6.13 20.60
C HIS A 167 -16.01 -7.22 21.37
N GLU A 168 -16.56 -6.90 22.53
CA GLU A 168 -17.38 -7.82 23.33
C GLU A 168 -18.70 -8.17 22.65
N ARG A 169 -19.18 -9.41 22.87
CA ARG A 169 -20.50 -9.89 22.45
C ARG A 169 -20.83 -9.66 20.96
N SER A 170 -19.80 -9.53 20.12
CA SER A 170 -19.93 -9.30 18.69
C SER A 170 -20.39 -10.58 18.00
N ARG A 171 -21.46 -10.46 17.22
CA ARG A 171 -22.08 -11.57 16.49
C ARG A 171 -22.04 -11.33 15.00
N THR A 172 -21.82 -12.40 14.24
CA THR A 172 -21.62 -12.33 12.80
C THR A 172 -22.37 -13.45 12.10
N VAL A 173 -22.96 -13.14 10.94
CA VAL A 173 -23.45 -14.13 9.97
C VAL A 173 -22.58 -14.07 8.72
N VAL A 174 -22.26 -15.20 8.09
CA VAL A 174 -21.62 -15.22 6.77
C VAL A 174 -22.69 -15.17 5.68
N ARG A 175 -22.57 -14.23 4.74
CA ARG A 175 -23.40 -14.13 3.54
C ARG A 175 -22.63 -14.63 2.32
N CYS A 176 -23.11 -15.73 1.74
CA CYS A 176 -22.56 -16.36 0.54
C CYS A 176 -23.59 -16.33 -0.59
N ALA A 177 -23.19 -16.76 -1.80
CA ALA A 177 -24.09 -16.82 -2.97
C ALA A 177 -25.29 -17.78 -2.75
N VAL A 178 -25.15 -18.76 -1.86
CA VAL A 178 -26.19 -19.76 -1.55
C VAL A 178 -27.12 -19.35 -0.40
N GLY A 179 -26.85 -18.23 0.29
CA GLY A 179 -27.63 -17.77 1.43
C GLY A 179 -26.79 -17.26 2.61
N GLN A 180 -27.47 -17.06 3.74
CA GLN A 180 -26.83 -16.69 5.01
C GLN A 180 -26.68 -17.92 5.91
N THR A 181 -25.58 -17.93 6.67
CA THR A 181 -25.29 -18.95 7.69
C THR A 181 -25.93 -18.57 9.03
N GLU A 182 -25.90 -19.51 9.98
CA GLU A 182 -26.24 -19.24 11.37
C GLU A 182 -25.31 -18.20 12.01
N GLU A 183 -25.81 -17.53 13.03
CA GLU A 183 -25.07 -16.51 13.77
C GLU A 183 -24.02 -17.17 14.68
N PHE A 184 -22.79 -16.65 14.64
CA PHE A 184 -21.70 -17.11 15.50
C PHE A 184 -20.99 -15.93 16.20
N ASN A 185 -20.38 -16.24 17.35
CA ASN A 185 -19.66 -15.26 18.16
C ASN A 185 -18.23 -15.05 17.66
N VAL A 186 -17.79 -13.80 17.60
CA VAL A 186 -16.40 -13.44 17.27
C VAL A 186 -15.64 -13.18 18.57
N GLN A 187 -14.65 -14.04 18.86
CA GLN A 187 -13.92 -14.02 20.14
C GLN A 187 -12.50 -13.44 20.05
N VAL A 188 -11.87 -13.45 18.87
CA VAL A 188 -10.47 -13.05 18.69
C VAL A 188 -10.33 -12.09 17.51
N GLY A 189 -9.28 -11.27 17.54
CA GLY A 189 -8.88 -10.42 16.44
C GLY A 189 -9.67 -9.12 16.34
N LEU A 190 -9.20 -8.30 15.40
CA LEU A 190 -9.78 -7.01 15.05
C LEU A 190 -10.84 -7.19 13.96
N HIS A 191 -11.86 -6.33 13.98
CA HIS A 191 -12.91 -6.36 12.96
C HIS A 191 -12.38 -5.92 11.58
N GLN A 192 -12.27 -6.84 10.62
CA GLN A 192 -11.90 -6.52 9.23
C GLN A 192 -13.02 -5.73 8.54
N GLY A 193 -12.83 -4.43 8.32
CA GLY A 193 -13.86 -3.53 7.78
C GLY A 193 -14.30 -2.43 8.74
N SER A 194 -13.82 -2.48 9.99
CA SER A 194 -13.85 -1.37 10.94
C SER A 194 -12.99 -0.20 10.48
N ALA A 195 -13.44 1.02 10.80
CA ALA A 195 -12.67 2.23 10.59
C ALA A 195 -11.55 2.38 11.64
N LEU A 196 -11.75 1.83 12.85
CA LEU A 196 -10.81 1.96 13.97
C LEU A 196 -9.74 0.86 13.98
N SER A 197 -10.07 -0.36 13.55
CA SER A 197 -9.14 -1.51 13.54
C SER A 197 -7.76 -1.23 12.94
N PRO A 198 -7.59 -0.50 11.81
CA PRO A 198 -6.26 -0.22 11.28
C PRO A 198 -5.37 0.60 12.23
N PHE A 199 -5.96 1.53 12.98
CA PHE A 199 -5.20 2.31 13.95
C PHE A 199 -4.88 1.50 15.20
N LEU A 200 -5.83 0.71 15.71
CA LEU A 200 -5.57 -0.23 16.81
C LEU A 200 -4.46 -1.22 16.48
N PHE A 201 -4.46 -1.75 15.25
CA PHE A 201 -3.38 -2.61 14.77
C PHE A 201 -2.03 -1.89 14.75
N ALA A 202 -2.00 -0.62 14.35
CA ALA A 202 -0.78 0.19 14.38
C ALA A 202 -0.25 0.39 15.81
N ILE A 203 -1.12 0.63 16.79
CA ILE A 203 -0.75 0.73 18.22
C ILE A 203 -0.12 -0.58 18.69
N VAL A 204 -0.74 -1.72 18.38
CA VAL A 204 -0.21 -3.04 18.74
C VAL A 204 1.16 -3.26 18.10
N MET A 205 1.28 -3.06 16.79
CA MET A 205 2.56 -3.23 16.08
C MET A 205 3.64 -2.29 16.58
N ASP A 206 3.30 -1.06 16.94
CA ASP A 206 4.22 -0.09 17.53
C ASP A 206 4.80 -0.63 18.85
N GLN A 207 3.93 -1.09 19.75
CA GLN A 207 4.33 -1.66 21.05
C GLN A 207 5.04 -3.00 20.94
N LEU A 208 4.72 -3.83 19.95
CA LEU A 208 5.41 -5.10 19.70
C LEU A 208 6.81 -4.91 19.15
N SER A 209 7.02 -3.84 18.37
CA SER A 209 8.27 -3.58 17.66
C SER A 209 9.25 -2.69 18.44
N GLU A 210 8.82 -2.09 19.55
CA GLU A 210 9.59 -1.09 20.32
C GLU A 210 11.05 -1.50 20.60
N GLU A 211 11.30 -2.75 21.01
CA GLU A 211 12.64 -3.25 21.40
C GLU A 211 13.48 -3.78 20.22
N VAL A 212 12.89 -3.96 19.05
CA VAL A 212 13.51 -4.66 17.91
C VAL A 212 13.61 -3.81 16.65
N ARG A 213 12.81 -2.73 16.56
CA ARG A 213 12.84 -1.81 15.43
C ARG A 213 14.12 -0.98 15.44
N GLN A 214 14.68 -0.82 14.26
CA GLN A 214 15.77 0.11 14.00
C GLN A 214 15.23 1.33 13.26
N GLU A 215 16.03 2.39 13.16
CA GLU A 215 15.66 3.58 12.39
C GLU A 215 15.36 3.23 10.92
N SER A 216 14.41 3.94 10.30
CA SER A 216 14.25 3.81 8.84
C SER A 216 15.52 4.29 8.14
N PRO A 217 16.04 3.58 7.12
CA PRO A 217 15.39 2.53 6.33
C PRO A 217 15.70 1.08 6.76
N TRP A 218 16.36 0.85 7.90
CA TRP A 218 16.77 -0.48 8.36
C TRP A 218 15.60 -1.34 8.80
N THR A 219 14.56 -0.72 9.35
CA THR A 219 13.25 -1.32 9.57
C THR A 219 12.19 -0.47 8.89
N MET A 220 11.36 -1.10 8.06
CA MET A 220 10.20 -0.48 7.44
C MET A 220 8.98 -1.39 7.63
N MET A 221 7.90 -0.86 8.20
CA MET A 221 6.66 -1.58 8.41
C MET A 221 5.54 -0.93 7.60
N PHE A 222 4.72 -1.72 6.95
CA PHE A 222 3.48 -1.27 6.35
C PHE A 222 2.36 -2.20 6.80
N ALA A 223 1.70 -1.82 7.90
CA ALA A 223 0.79 -2.71 8.61
C ALA A 223 1.50 -4.02 8.99
N ASP A 224 1.12 -5.14 8.37
CA ASP A 224 1.66 -6.49 8.60
C ASP A 224 2.89 -6.84 7.75
N ASP A 225 3.17 -6.07 6.69
CA ASP A 225 4.37 -6.25 5.87
C ASP A 225 5.57 -5.58 6.55
N ILE A 226 6.58 -6.36 6.96
CA ILE A 226 7.79 -5.84 7.63
C ILE A 226 9.01 -6.11 6.73
N VAL A 227 9.89 -5.12 6.60
CA VAL A 227 11.17 -5.25 5.91
C VAL A 227 12.29 -4.95 6.91
N ILE A 228 13.21 -5.91 7.04
CA ILE A 228 14.39 -5.82 7.89
C ILE A 228 15.60 -5.82 6.97
N CYS A 229 16.41 -4.75 7.04
CA CYS A 229 17.62 -4.60 6.26
C CYS A 229 18.85 -4.63 7.17
N SER A 230 19.96 -5.16 6.68
CA SER A 230 21.24 -5.20 7.38
C SER A 230 22.42 -5.23 6.41
N GLU A 231 23.58 -4.77 6.88
CA GLU A 231 24.83 -4.83 6.11
C GLU A 231 25.48 -6.22 6.12
N SER A 232 25.19 -7.05 7.12
CA SER A 232 25.67 -8.44 7.19
C SER A 232 24.52 -9.44 7.31
N ARG A 233 24.79 -10.65 6.81
CA ARG A 233 23.86 -11.78 6.85
C ARG A 233 23.58 -12.22 8.29
N GLU A 234 24.62 -12.30 9.11
CA GLU A 234 24.54 -12.73 10.50
C GLU A 234 23.66 -11.76 11.30
N GLN A 235 23.82 -10.45 11.07
CA GLN A 235 23.01 -9.44 11.74
C GLN A 235 21.55 -9.43 11.25
N VAL A 236 21.27 -9.71 9.97
CA VAL A 236 19.86 -9.82 9.52
C VAL A 236 19.18 -11.06 10.10
N GLU A 237 19.92 -12.15 10.26
CA GLU A 237 19.44 -13.38 10.89
C GLU A 237 19.12 -13.16 12.36
N GLU A 238 20.03 -12.54 13.11
CA GLU A 238 19.81 -12.17 14.51
C GLU A 238 18.61 -11.23 14.67
N ASN A 239 18.50 -10.20 13.82
CA ASN A 239 17.37 -9.28 13.84
C ASN A 239 16.05 -10.02 13.54
N LEU A 240 16.04 -10.92 12.56
CA LEU A 240 14.86 -11.72 12.23
C LEU A 240 14.40 -12.58 13.42
N GLU A 241 15.34 -13.22 14.12
CA GLU A 241 15.05 -14.00 15.33
C GLU A 241 14.50 -13.14 16.48
N ARG A 242 15.07 -11.94 16.67
CA ARG A 242 14.56 -10.95 17.63
C ARG A 242 13.15 -10.52 17.30
N TRP A 243 12.88 -10.21 16.03
CA TRP A 243 11.54 -9.87 15.54
C TRP A 243 10.54 -11.00 15.75
N ARG A 244 10.91 -12.24 15.41
CA ARG A 244 10.07 -13.40 15.66
C ARG A 244 9.73 -13.52 17.15
N PHE A 245 10.74 -13.46 18.02
CA PHE A 245 10.51 -13.55 19.47
C PHE A 245 9.59 -12.44 19.99
N ALA A 246 9.82 -11.19 19.58
CA ALA A 246 9.02 -10.05 20.01
C ALA A 246 7.54 -10.16 19.60
N LEU A 247 7.26 -10.70 18.41
CA LEU A 247 5.92 -10.90 17.88
C LEU A 247 5.24 -12.14 18.47
N GLU A 248 5.91 -13.30 18.46
CA GLU A 248 5.32 -14.58 18.85
C GLU A 248 5.03 -14.66 20.35
N ARG A 249 5.88 -14.04 21.20
CA ARG A 249 5.65 -13.99 22.65
C ARG A 249 4.35 -13.26 23.02
N ARG A 250 3.79 -12.44 22.13
CA ARG A 250 2.56 -11.65 22.32
C ARG A 250 1.45 -12.07 21.35
N GLY A 251 1.50 -13.31 20.86
CA GLY A 251 0.42 -13.96 20.11
C GLY A 251 0.40 -13.70 18.60
N MET A 252 1.36 -12.96 18.05
CA MET A 252 1.48 -12.70 16.62
C MET A 252 2.43 -13.70 15.96
N LYS A 253 2.01 -14.35 14.87
CA LYS A 253 2.80 -15.42 14.25
C LYS A 253 3.41 -15.01 12.91
N VAL A 254 4.71 -15.27 12.73
CA VAL A 254 5.42 -15.04 11.47
C VAL A 254 5.07 -16.14 10.45
N SER A 255 4.75 -15.75 9.22
CA SER A 255 4.46 -16.67 8.12
C SER A 255 5.76 -17.15 7.48
N ARG A 256 6.23 -18.33 7.88
CA ARG A 256 7.47 -18.92 7.33
C ARG A 256 7.44 -19.10 5.81
N SER A 257 6.32 -19.56 5.26
CA SER A 257 6.18 -19.86 3.83
C SER A 257 6.16 -18.62 2.92
N LYS A 258 5.85 -17.46 3.49
CA LYS A 258 5.82 -16.18 2.77
C LYS A 258 6.96 -15.24 3.12
N THR A 259 7.68 -15.54 4.20
CA THR A 259 8.89 -14.80 4.57
C THR A 259 9.97 -15.13 3.55
N GLU A 260 10.52 -14.12 2.90
CA GLU A 260 11.51 -14.29 1.83
C GLU A 260 12.75 -13.43 2.11
N TYR A 261 13.91 -13.94 1.74
CA TYR A 261 15.20 -13.29 1.93
C TYR A 261 15.79 -12.86 0.59
N MET A 262 16.31 -11.63 0.50
CA MET A 262 16.99 -11.10 -0.67
C MET A 262 18.36 -10.55 -0.29
N CYS A 263 19.35 -10.79 -1.13
CA CYS A 263 20.68 -10.22 -1.00
C CYS A 263 21.01 -9.40 -2.25
N VAL A 264 21.34 -8.12 -2.08
CA VAL A 264 21.87 -7.24 -3.12
C VAL A 264 23.40 -7.38 -3.13
N ASN A 265 23.99 -7.45 -4.33
CA ASN A 265 25.44 -7.62 -4.52
C ASN A 265 26.05 -8.88 -3.86
N GLY A 266 25.23 -9.85 -3.46
CA GLY A 266 25.71 -11.09 -2.86
C GLY A 266 26.68 -11.83 -3.78
N ARG A 267 27.83 -12.25 -3.26
CA ARG A 267 28.78 -13.12 -3.99
C ARG A 267 28.17 -14.48 -4.29
N GLU A 268 28.68 -15.17 -5.31
CA GLU A 268 28.33 -16.58 -5.56
C GLU A 268 28.67 -17.40 -4.31
N GLY A 269 27.71 -18.19 -3.82
CA GLY A 269 27.82 -18.90 -2.54
C GLY A 269 27.40 -18.10 -1.30
N SER A 270 26.89 -16.86 -1.44
CA SER A 270 26.32 -16.11 -0.31
C SER A 270 25.23 -16.94 0.39
N GLY A 271 25.45 -17.25 1.67
CA GLY A 271 24.60 -18.14 2.45
C GLY A 271 23.14 -17.72 2.52
N THR A 272 22.30 -18.65 2.98
CA THR A 272 20.91 -18.43 3.35
C THR A 272 20.82 -17.80 4.75
N VAL A 273 19.69 -17.18 5.04
CA VAL A 273 19.30 -16.74 6.39
C VAL A 273 18.41 -17.82 6.97
N ARG A 274 18.55 -18.09 8.26
CA ARG A 274 17.72 -19.08 8.97
C ARG A 274 16.69 -18.42 9.87
N LEU A 275 15.55 -19.08 10.02
CA LEU A 275 14.50 -18.74 10.98
C LEU A 275 14.16 -20.02 11.74
N GLN A 276 14.49 -20.07 13.03
CA GLN A 276 14.38 -21.23 13.92
C GLN A 276 15.17 -22.45 13.41
N GLY A 277 16.30 -22.20 12.76
CA GLY A 277 17.13 -23.24 12.14
C GLY A 277 16.70 -23.68 10.75
N GLU A 278 15.51 -23.29 10.27
CA GLU A 278 15.05 -23.57 8.90
C GLU A 278 15.50 -22.48 7.92
N GLU A 279 15.89 -22.85 6.70
CA GLU A 279 16.32 -21.86 5.70
C GLU A 279 15.15 -21.03 5.18
N VAL A 280 15.30 -19.71 5.24
CA VAL A 280 14.39 -18.76 4.60
C VAL A 280 14.63 -18.77 3.10
N LYS A 281 13.55 -18.84 2.32
CA LYS A 281 13.60 -18.87 0.86
C LYS A 281 14.32 -17.63 0.31
N LYS A 282 15.49 -17.85 -0.31
CA LYS A 282 16.27 -16.80 -0.98
C LYS A 282 15.66 -16.48 -2.34
N VAL A 283 15.41 -15.19 -2.63
CA VAL A 283 14.79 -14.72 -3.86
C VAL A 283 15.61 -13.61 -4.54
N GLN A 284 15.53 -13.58 -5.87
CA GLN A 284 16.14 -12.53 -6.70
C GLN A 284 15.15 -11.40 -7.03
N GLU A 285 13.85 -11.65 -6.86
CA GLU A 285 12.79 -10.67 -7.01
C GLU A 285 11.75 -10.84 -5.91
N PHE A 286 11.22 -9.72 -5.40
CA PHE A 286 10.18 -9.71 -4.38
C PHE A 286 9.13 -8.65 -4.72
N LYS A 287 7.85 -8.92 -4.41
CA LYS A 287 6.76 -7.96 -4.62
C LYS A 287 6.43 -7.25 -3.31
N TYR A 288 7.02 -6.07 -3.11
CA TYR A 288 6.79 -5.22 -1.95
C TYR A 288 5.75 -4.13 -2.21
N LEU A 289 4.67 -4.08 -1.43
CA LEU A 289 3.61 -3.07 -1.52
C LEU A 289 3.05 -2.87 -2.93
N GLY A 290 2.97 -3.95 -3.69
CA GLY A 290 2.50 -3.94 -5.06
C GLY A 290 3.60 -3.79 -6.10
N SER A 291 4.78 -3.28 -5.77
CA SER A 291 5.92 -3.06 -6.69
C SER A 291 7.01 -4.12 -6.56
N THR A 292 7.63 -4.47 -7.67
CA THR A 292 8.69 -5.49 -7.73
C THR A 292 10.05 -4.86 -7.52
N VAL A 293 10.76 -5.32 -6.49
CA VAL A 293 12.17 -5.04 -6.27
C VAL A 293 13.01 -6.24 -6.72
N GLN A 294 14.19 -5.97 -7.28
CA GLN A 294 15.11 -7.00 -7.76
C GLN A 294 16.47 -6.79 -7.10
N SER A 295 17.13 -7.88 -6.69
CA SER A 295 18.48 -7.87 -6.10
C SER A 295 19.51 -7.18 -7.00
N ASN A 296 19.38 -7.36 -8.31
CA ASN A 296 20.25 -6.75 -9.30
C ASN A 296 19.91 -5.27 -9.57
N GLY A 297 18.84 -4.73 -8.99
CA GLY A 297 18.37 -3.36 -9.19
C GLY A 297 17.88 -3.06 -10.62
N GLU A 298 17.55 -4.08 -11.41
CA GLU A 298 16.86 -3.89 -12.68
C GLU A 298 15.35 -3.68 -12.47
N CYS A 299 14.71 -3.02 -13.43
CA CYS A 299 13.28 -2.74 -13.41
C CYS A 299 12.50 -3.42 -14.54
N GLY A 300 13.13 -4.28 -15.33
CA GLY A 300 12.49 -4.94 -16.47
C GLY A 300 11.32 -5.84 -16.05
N LYS A 301 11.45 -6.57 -14.94
CA LYS A 301 10.35 -7.41 -14.43
C LYS A 301 9.20 -6.57 -13.89
N GLU A 302 9.51 -5.42 -13.26
CA GLU A 302 8.48 -4.49 -12.80
C GLU A 302 7.66 -3.95 -13.97
N VAL A 303 8.31 -3.51 -15.04
CA VAL A 303 7.65 -3.02 -16.26
C VAL A 303 6.73 -4.08 -16.86
N LYS A 304 7.19 -5.34 -16.98
CA LYS A 304 6.36 -6.45 -17.46
C LYS A 304 5.13 -6.67 -16.58
N LYS A 305 5.29 -6.64 -15.25
CA LYS A 305 4.18 -6.77 -14.31
C LYS A 305 3.21 -5.60 -14.39
N ARG A 306 3.68 -4.37 -14.65
CA ARG A 306 2.82 -3.20 -14.91
C ARG A 306 2.04 -3.33 -16.22
N VAL A 307 2.68 -3.81 -17.28
CA VAL A 307 2.00 -4.13 -18.54
C VAL A 307 0.91 -5.17 -18.32
N GLN A 308 1.20 -6.24 -17.56
CA GLN A 308 0.21 -7.26 -17.22
C GLN A 308 -0.94 -6.68 -16.38
N ALA A 309 -0.65 -5.82 -15.41
CA ALA A 309 -1.67 -5.14 -14.61
C ALA A 309 -2.56 -4.24 -15.48
N GLY A 310 -1.97 -3.51 -16.44
CA GLY A 310 -2.68 -2.75 -17.46
C GLY A 310 -3.62 -3.63 -18.28
N TRP A 311 -3.14 -4.77 -18.79
CA TRP A 311 -3.98 -5.72 -19.54
C TRP A 311 -5.11 -6.31 -18.69
N ASN A 312 -4.84 -6.65 -17.44
CA ASN A 312 -5.88 -7.14 -16.52
C ASN A 312 -6.94 -6.07 -16.27
N GLY A 313 -6.55 -4.81 -16.12
CA GLY A 313 -7.47 -3.68 -16.04
C GLY A 313 -8.28 -3.52 -17.32
N TRP A 314 -7.62 -3.54 -18.47
CA TRP A 314 -8.24 -3.42 -19.80
C TRP A 314 -9.28 -4.52 -20.05
N ARG A 315 -8.96 -5.78 -19.73
CA ARG A 315 -9.89 -6.92 -19.88
C ARG A 315 -11.16 -6.77 -19.04
N LYS A 316 -11.08 -6.18 -17.84
CA LYS A 316 -12.26 -5.95 -17.01
C LYS A 316 -13.25 -4.95 -17.62
N VAL A 317 -12.75 -4.04 -18.45
CA VAL A 317 -13.57 -3.01 -19.12
C VAL A 317 -13.65 -3.23 -20.63
N SER A 318 -13.27 -4.41 -21.13
CA SER A 318 -13.24 -4.68 -22.57
C SER A 318 -14.63 -4.63 -23.19
N GLY A 319 -15.68 -4.96 -22.43
CA GLY A 319 -17.08 -4.81 -22.88
C GLY A 319 -17.41 -3.36 -23.27
N VAL A 320 -16.84 -2.37 -22.57
CA VAL A 320 -17.02 -0.94 -22.88
C VAL A 320 -16.00 -0.49 -23.93
N LEU A 321 -14.74 -0.91 -23.79
CA LEU A 321 -13.66 -0.46 -24.66
C LEU A 321 -13.79 -0.99 -26.09
N CYS A 322 -14.35 -2.18 -26.30
CA CYS A 322 -14.51 -2.80 -27.60
C CYS A 322 -15.90 -2.56 -28.22
N ASP A 323 -16.86 -1.98 -27.50
CA ASP A 323 -18.18 -1.69 -28.05
C ASP A 323 -18.10 -0.58 -29.11
N ARG A 324 -18.64 -0.84 -30.30
CA ARG A 324 -18.67 0.13 -31.41
C ARG A 324 -19.64 1.28 -31.17
N LYS A 325 -20.66 1.10 -30.32
CA LYS A 325 -21.65 2.14 -29.98
C LYS A 325 -21.09 3.21 -29.06
N ILE A 326 -19.96 2.94 -28.39
CA ILE A 326 -19.36 3.85 -27.43
C ILE A 326 -18.35 4.74 -28.13
N SER A 327 -18.48 6.06 -27.90
CA SER A 327 -17.60 7.04 -28.52
C SER A 327 -16.14 6.86 -28.11
N THR A 328 -15.23 7.17 -29.03
CA THR A 328 -13.77 7.06 -28.81
C THR A 328 -13.30 7.91 -27.63
N ARG A 329 -13.95 9.06 -27.39
CA ARG A 329 -13.70 9.93 -26.24
C ARG A 329 -14.01 9.24 -24.91
N ILE A 330 -15.12 8.51 -24.81
CA ILE A 330 -15.47 7.74 -23.60
C ILE A 330 -14.49 6.58 -23.41
N LYS A 331 -14.14 5.86 -24.48
CA LYS A 331 -13.12 4.80 -24.43
C LYS A 331 -11.78 5.32 -23.90
N GLY A 332 -11.35 6.47 -24.40
CA GLY A 332 -10.20 7.20 -23.90
C GLY A 332 -10.30 7.53 -22.41
N LYS A 333 -11.43 8.07 -21.97
CA LYS A 333 -11.68 8.38 -20.55
C LYS A 333 -11.57 7.13 -19.68
N VAL A 334 -12.17 6.01 -20.09
CA VAL A 334 -12.11 4.73 -19.38
C VAL A 334 -10.67 4.19 -19.31
N TYR A 335 -9.92 4.29 -20.41
CA TYR A 335 -8.50 3.94 -20.41
C TYR A 335 -7.72 4.77 -19.37
N ARG A 336 -7.90 6.11 -19.37
CA ARG A 336 -7.22 7.02 -18.45
C ARG A 336 -7.58 6.79 -16.98
N THR A 337 -8.78 6.30 -16.69
CA THR A 337 -9.26 6.10 -15.30
C THR A 337 -8.98 4.71 -14.75
N VAL A 338 -8.95 3.67 -15.58
CA VAL A 338 -8.81 2.27 -15.14
C VAL A 338 -7.46 1.67 -15.52
N VAL A 339 -7.05 1.83 -16.78
CA VAL A 339 -5.91 1.11 -17.35
C VAL A 339 -4.59 1.83 -17.06
N ARG A 340 -4.53 3.13 -17.38
CA ARG A 340 -3.31 3.92 -17.19
C ARG A 340 -2.83 3.93 -15.72
N PRO A 341 -3.69 4.14 -14.70
CA PRO A 341 -3.21 4.13 -13.31
C PRO A 341 -2.62 2.78 -12.88
N ALA A 342 -3.16 1.66 -13.38
CA ALA A 342 -2.62 0.33 -13.11
C ALA A 342 -1.22 0.13 -13.71
N MET A 343 -0.96 0.72 -14.88
CA MET A 343 0.36 0.71 -15.53
C MET A 343 1.35 1.64 -14.83
N LEU A 344 0.90 2.80 -14.33
CA LEU A 344 1.75 3.82 -13.72
C LEU A 344 2.19 3.49 -12.29
N TYR A 345 1.39 2.76 -11.52
CA TYR A 345 1.64 2.52 -10.09
C TYR A 345 3.07 2.06 -9.79
N GLY A 346 3.81 2.82 -8.99
CA GLY A 346 5.17 2.50 -8.54
C GLY A 346 6.28 2.90 -9.52
N LEU A 347 5.95 3.28 -10.76
CA LEU A 347 6.95 3.72 -11.75
C LEU A 347 7.53 5.11 -11.40
N GLU A 348 6.87 5.88 -10.53
CA GLU A 348 7.39 7.15 -10.02
C GLU A 348 8.68 7.01 -9.19
N THR A 349 9.00 5.79 -8.74
CA THR A 349 10.21 5.47 -7.95
C THR A 349 11.30 4.76 -8.78
N VAL A 350 11.13 4.67 -10.10
CA VAL A 350 11.96 3.83 -10.97
C VAL A 350 12.55 4.65 -12.11
N SER A 351 13.87 4.52 -12.31
CA SER A 351 14.52 5.00 -13.54
C SER A 351 14.37 3.99 -14.66
N LEU A 352 13.57 4.34 -15.67
CA LEU A 352 13.38 3.52 -16.85
C LEU A 352 14.51 3.71 -17.87
N ARG A 353 14.84 2.66 -18.60
CA ARG A 353 15.67 2.71 -19.82
C ARG A 353 14.76 2.94 -21.02
N LYS A 354 15.30 3.51 -22.11
CA LYS A 354 14.56 3.70 -23.38
C LYS A 354 13.82 2.44 -23.85
N ARG A 355 14.46 1.27 -23.77
CA ARG A 355 13.84 -0.02 -24.11
C ARG A 355 12.57 -0.31 -23.31
N GLN A 356 12.57 0.01 -22.01
CA GLN A 356 11.44 -0.24 -21.11
C GLN A 356 10.32 0.77 -21.31
N GLU A 357 10.66 2.02 -21.60
CA GLU A 357 9.69 3.04 -22.01
C GLU A 357 8.99 2.62 -23.31
N SER A 358 9.75 2.15 -24.30
CA SER A 358 9.18 1.60 -25.54
C SER A 358 8.27 0.40 -25.29
N GLU A 359 8.61 -0.49 -24.35
CA GLU A 359 7.75 -1.64 -23.99
C GLU A 359 6.40 -1.20 -23.42
N LEU A 360 6.39 -0.18 -22.56
CA LEU A 360 5.16 0.43 -22.02
C LEU A 360 4.32 1.09 -23.12
N GLU A 361 4.95 1.85 -24.01
CA GLU A 361 4.27 2.52 -25.11
C GLU A 361 3.69 1.55 -26.13
N VAL A 362 4.40 0.47 -26.45
CA VAL A 362 3.90 -0.59 -27.34
C VAL A 362 2.66 -1.25 -26.73
N ALA A 363 2.68 -1.53 -25.42
CA ALA A 363 1.53 -2.09 -24.72
C ALA A 363 0.33 -1.13 -24.73
N GLU A 364 0.54 0.16 -24.40
CA GLU A 364 -0.50 1.20 -24.48
C GLU A 364 -1.11 1.26 -25.88
N LEU A 365 -0.29 1.38 -26.92
CA LEU A 365 -0.77 1.50 -28.29
C LEU A 365 -1.55 0.27 -28.74
N LYS A 366 -1.13 -0.93 -28.32
CA LYS A 366 -1.87 -2.17 -28.61
C LYS A 366 -3.25 -2.15 -27.95
N MET A 367 -3.35 -1.72 -26.70
CA MET A 367 -4.64 -1.57 -25.99
C MET A 367 -5.55 -0.55 -26.68
N LEU A 368 -5.03 0.63 -27.03
CA LEU A 368 -5.82 1.69 -27.70
C LEU A 368 -6.29 1.24 -29.09
N ARG A 369 -5.41 0.60 -29.88
CA ARG A 369 -5.75 0.05 -31.19
C ARG A 369 -6.91 -0.93 -31.11
N PHE A 370 -6.87 -1.88 -30.17
CA PHE A 370 -8.00 -2.79 -29.96
C PHE A 370 -9.28 -2.05 -29.56
N SER A 371 -9.20 -1.04 -28.70
CA SER A 371 -10.38 -0.25 -28.30
C SER A 371 -11.00 0.52 -29.47
N LEU A 372 -10.18 0.95 -30.44
CA LEU A 372 -10.65 1.65 -31.64
C LEU A 372 -11.00 0.71 -32.80
N GLY A 373 -10.79 -0.61 -32.66
CA GLY A 373 -11.00 -1.57 -33.74
C GLY A 373 -10.01 -1.44 -34.90
N VAL A 374 -8.83 -0.85 -34.64
CA VAL A 374 -7.79 -0.59 -35.64
C VAL A 374 -6.67 -1.61 -35.51
N THR A 375 -6.20 -2.16 -36.62
CA THR A 375 -5.09 -3.11 -36.69
C THR A 375 -3.78 -2.41 -37.09
N ARG A 376 -2.69 -3.16 -37.16
CA ARG A 376 -1.43 -2.65 -37.73
C ARG A 376 -1.48 -2.55 -39.26
N LEU A 377 -2.36 -3.31 -39.92
CA LEU A 377 -2.49 -3.32 -41.38
C LEU A 377 -3.12 -2.02 -41.90
N ASP A 378 -3.92 -1.35 -41.07
CA ASP A 378 -4.56 -0.06 -41.41
C ASP A 378 -3.54 1.10 -41.54
N ARG A 379 -2.26 0.87 -41.19
CA ARG A 379 -1.14 1.83 -41.30
C ARG A 379 -1.41 3.22 -40.69
N ILE A 380 -2.36 3.32 -39.77
CA ILE A 380 -2.69 4.57 -39.05
C ILE A 380 -1.53 4.96 -38.13
N ARG A 381 -1.11 6.23 -38.20
CA ARG A 381 -0.06 6.82 -37.34
C ARG A 381 -0.46 6.76 -35.86
N ASN A 382 0.52 6.48 -34.99
CA ASN A 382 0.29 6.35 -33.55
C ASN A 382 -0.21 7.64 -32.89
N GLU A 383 0.19 8.80 -33.40
CA GLU A 383 -0.27 10.11 -32.93
C GLU A 383 -1.76 10.31 -33.18
N TYR A 384 -2.26 9.86 -34.34
CA TYR A 384 -3.68 9.92 -34.66
C TYR A 384 -4.50 9.03 -33.71
N ILE A 385 -4.06 7.81 -33.44
CA ILE A 385 -4.73 6.89 -32.49
C ILE A 385 -4.86 7.51 -31.09
N ARG A 386 -3.77 8.12 -30.62
CA ARG A 386 -3.74 8.83 -29.34
C ARG A 386 -4.65 10.05 -29.34
N GLY A 387 -4.62 10.85 -30.41
CA GLY A 387 -5.51 12.00 -30.59
C GLY A 387 -6.99 11.61 -30.60
N THR A 388 -7.37 10.60 -31.38
CA THR A 388 -8.75 10.08 -31.44
C THR A 388 -9.25 9.57 -30.09
N ALA A 389 -8.37 9.00 -29.27
CA ALA A 389 -8.68 8.55 -27.92
C ALA A 389 -8.50 9.65 -26.85
N HIS A 390 -8.01 10.84 -27.19
CA HIS A 390 -7.66 11.90 -26.22
C HIS A 390 -6.64 11.44 -25.16
N VAL A 391 -5.65 10.63 -25.55
CA VAL A 391 -4.71 9.96 -24.62
C VAL A 391 -3.29 10.43 -24.93
N GLY A 392 -2.67 11.16 -23.99
CA GLY A 392 -1.26 11.53 -24.04
C GLY A 392 -0.33 10.31 -23.91
N ARG A 393 0.93 10.46 -24.33
CA ARG A 393 1.92 9.37 -24.32
C ARG A 393 2.18 8.89 -22.90
N LEU A 394 2.25 7.57 -22.71
CA LEU A 394 2.51 6.99 -21.39
C LEU A 394 3.87 7.42 -20.81
N GLY A 395 4.92 7.53 -21.63
CA GLY A 395 6.24 7.97 -21.19
C GLY A 395 6.22 9.35 -20.53
N ASP A 396 5.48 10.30 -21.12
CA ASP A 396 5.30 11.64 -20.56
C ASP A 396 4.56 11.61 -19.22
N LYS A 397 3.57 10.73 -19.08
CA LYS A 397 2.85 10.53 -17.81
C LYS A 397 3.71 9.88 -16.72
N VAL A 398 4.62 8.98 -17.09
CA VAL A 398 5.60 8.42 -16.14
C VAL A 398 6.57 9.52 -15.68
N ARG A 399 7.09 10.35 -16.59
CA ARG A 399 7.93 11.50 -16.27
C ARG A 399 7.22 12.47 -15.32
N GLU A 400 6.00 12.87 -15.65
CA GLU A 400 5.17 13.73 -14.80
C GLU A 400 5.01 13.13 -13.40
N ALA A 401 4.77 11.81 -13.29
CA ALA A 401 4.65 11.13 -12.01
C ALA A 401 5.96 11.11 -11.22
N ARG A 402 7.10 10.84 -11.86
CA ARG A 402 8.44 10.90 -11.23
C ARG A 402 8.77 12.30 -10.71
N LEU A 403 8.58 13.33 -11.52
CA LEU A 403 8.84 14.72 -11.13
C LEU A 403 7.86 15.20 -10.04
N ARG A 404 6.59 14.76 -10.10
CA ARG A 404 5.61 15.03 -9.03
C ARG A 404 6.05 14.42 -7.72
N TRP A 405 6.53 13.18 -7.74
CA TRP A 405 7.07 12.50 -6.56
C TRP A 405 8.34 13.19 -6.05
N PHE A 406 9.30 13.48 -6.93
CA PHE A 406 10.52 14.20 -6.56
C PHE A 406 10.23 15.54 -5.90
N GLY A 407 9.36 16.37 -6.50
CA GLY A 407 8.96 17.63 -5.88
C GLY A 407 8.22 17.43 -4.55
N HIS A 408 7.45 16.34 -4.38
CA HIS A 408 6.89 15.99 -3.08
C HIS A 408 7.98 15.77 -2.05
N VAL A 409 9.00 14.97 -2.37
CA VAL A 409 10.14 14.69 -1.48
C VAL A 409 10.92 15.96 -1.17
N GLN A 410 11.19 16.82 -2.16
CA GLN A 410 11.99 18.04 -1.98
C GLN A 410 11.36 19.04 -1.02
N ARG A 411 10.02 19.15 -1.00
CA ARG A 411 9.30 20.07 -0.10
C ARG A 411 9.12 19.55 1.33
N ARG A 412 9.67 18.38 1.66
CA ARG A 412 9.59 17.80 3.01
C ARG A 412 10.81 18.22 3.83
N GLU A 413 10.63 18.14 5.15
CA GLU A 413 11.71 18.34 6.13
C GLU A 413 12.84 17.33 5.95
N SER A 414 14.04 17.65 6.43
CA SER A 414 15.24 16.81 6.32
C SER A 414 15.09 15.43 6.94
N GLU A 415 14.32 15.32 8.03
CA GLU A 415 14.08 14.05 8.75
C GLU A 415 13.15 13.10 7.99
N TYR A 416 12.38 13.60 7.03
CA TYR A 416 11.50 12.77 6.22
C TYR A 416 12.30 11.74 5.42
N ILE A 417 11.85 10.48 5.43
CA ILE A 417 12.61 9.37 4.86
C ILE A 417 13.02 9.59 3.41
N GLY A 418 12.18 10.21 2.57
CA GLY A 418 12.55 10.48 1.19
C GLY A 418 13.75 11.43 1.07
N ARG A 419 13.83 12.44 1.94
CA ARG A 419 14.96 13.40 2.02
C ARG A 419 16.20 12.71 2.57
N ARG A 420 16.08 12.04 3.72
CA ARG A 420 17.19 11.25 4.30
C ARG A 420 17.78 10.26 3.31
N MET A 421 16.94 9.56 2.55
CA MET A 421 17.40 8.61 1.55
C MET A 421 18.09 9.27 0.36
N LEU A 422 17.67 10.46 -0.07
CA LEU A 422 18.40 11.18 -1.11
C LEU A 422 19.78 11.64 -0.60
N ASP A 423 19.80 12.20 0.61
CA ASP A 423 20.98 12.82 1.24
C ASP A 423 21.97 11.80 1.83
N MET A 424 21.55 10.55 2.08
CA MET A 424 22.41 9.49 2.65
C MET A 424 23.63 9.21 1.77
N GLU A 425 24.84 9.37 2.29
CA GLU A 425 26.06 8.94 1.58
C GLU A 425 26.54 7.59 2.10
N LEU A 426 26.93 6.70 1.19
CA LEU A 426 27.55 5.43 1.55
C LEU A 426 28.98 5.37 1.00
N PRO A 427 29.94 4.84 1.78
CA PRO A 427 31.31 4.65 1.31
C PRO A 427 31.34 3.60 0.20
N GLY A 428 32.20 3.83 -0.80
CA GLY A 428 32.40 2.92 -1.92
C GLY A 428 32.53 3.66 -3.25
N ARG A 429 32.93 2.93 -4.30
CA ARG A 429 33.02 3.46 -5.66
C ARG A 429 32.13 2.65 -6.58
N ARG A 430 31.52 3.34 -7.53
CA ARG A 430 30.71 2.71 -8.57
C ARG A 430 31.59 1.82 -9.43
N GLN A 431 31.05 0.66 -9.81
CA GLN A 431 31.73 -0.25 -10.73
C GLN A 431 32.11 0.49 -12.03
N ARG A 432 33.36 0.29 -12.48
CA ARG A 432 33.86 0.86 -13.74
C ARG A 432 33.10 0.27 -14.94
N GLY A 433 32.93 1.06 -16.00
CA GLY A 433 32.29 0.63 -17.26
C GLY A 433 30.91 1.25 -17.45
N ARG A 434 29.88 0.40 -17.63
CA ARG A 434 28.48 0.83 -17.87
C ARG A 434 27.63 0.64 -16.60
N PRO A 435 27.70 1.58 -15.64
CA PRO A 435 26.96 1.41 -14.40
C PRO A 435 25.44 1.55 -14.61
N LYS A 436 24.67 0.98 -13.69
CA LYS A 436 23.20 0.99 -13.76
C LYS A 436 22.66 2.37 -13.40
N ARG A 437 21.72 2.87 -14.19
CA ARG A 437 21.08 4.19 -14.04
C ARG A 437 20.49 4.38 -12.64
N ARG A 438 20.79 5.53 -12.02
CA ARG A 438 20.26 5.95 -10.71
C ARG A 438 18.87 6.54 -10.81
N TYR A 439 18.15 6.62 -9.69
CA TYR A 439 16.94 7.42 -9.60
C TYR A 439 17.20 8.88 -10.00
N MET A 440 18.23 9.50 -9.41
CA MET A 440 18.60 10.90 -9.70
C MET A 440 19.07 11.12 -11.13
N ASP A 441 19.68 10.13 -11.80
CA ASP A 441 20.01 10.22 -13.23
C ASP A 441 18.73 10.39 -14.08
N GLY A 442 17.66 9.69 -13.70
CA GLY A 442 16.34 9.81 -14.33
C GLY A 442 15.70 11.17 -14.09
N ILE A 443 15.71 11.64 -12.84
CA ILE A 443 15.17 12.95 -12.46
C ILE A 443 15.90 14.09 -13.14
N ASN A 444 17.23 14.05 -13.21
CA ASN A 444 18.02 15.08 -13.87
C ASN A 444 17.73 15.17 -15.38
N GLU A 445 17.56 14.03 -16.06
CA GLU A 445 17.14 14.03 -17.47
C GLU A 445 15.72 14.56 -17.63
N ASP A 446 14.80 14.14 -16.76
CA ASP A 446 13.41 14.60 -16.78
C ASP A 446 13.29 16.11 -16.55
N MET A 447 14.03 16.65 -15.57
CA MET A 447 14.08 18.09 -15.26
C MET A 447 14.64 18.89 -16.43
N LYS A 448 15.71 18.40 -17.08
CA LYS A 448 16.25 19.02 -18.30
C LYS A 448 15.23 19.09 -19.43
N LEU A 449 14.42 18.05 -19.62
CA LEU A 449 13.40 18.02 -20.67
C LEU A 449 12.27 19.03 -20.44
N VAL A 450 11.93 19.34 -19.19
CA VAL A 450 10.87 20.31 -18.85
C VAL A 450 11.43 21.70 -18.52
N GLY A 451 12.75 21.89 -18.59
CA GLY A 451 13.40 23.15 -18.23
C GLY A 451 13.25 23.52 -16.74
N ALA A 452 13.15 22.52 -15.86
CA ALA A 452 13.02 22.72 -14.42
C ALA A 452 14.36 22.59 -13.67
N SER A 453 14.47 23.28 -12.55
CA SER A 453 15.55 23.18 -11.57
C SER A 453 15.01 22.62 -10.25
N VAL A 454 15.92 22.25 -9.34
CA VAL A 454 15.51 21.76 -8.00
C VAL A 454 14.82 22.86 -7.19
N GLN A 455 15.23 24.12 -7.36
CA GLN A 455 14.64 25.28 -6.67
C GLN A 455 13.17 25.50 -7.08
N ASP A 456 12.83 25.22 -8.34
CA ASP A 456 11.43 25.32 -8.80
C ASP A 456 10.49 24.38 -8.03
N ALA A 457 11.03 23.33 -7.39
CA ALA A 457 10.22 22.38 -6.62
C ALA A 457 9.67 22.97 -5.31
N GLU A 458 10.24 24.06 -4.80
CA GLU A 458 9.78 24.73 -3.57
C GLU A 458 8.38 25.32 -3.76
N ASP A 459 8.14 25.97 -4.89
CA ASP A 459 6.81 26.45 -5.30
C ASP A 459 5.99 25.30 -5.88
N ARG A 460 4.99 24.85 -5.13
CA ARG A 460 4.13 23.72 -5.51
C ARG A 460 3.35 23.98 -6.80
N ASP A 461 2.85 25.19 -7.01
CA ASP A 461 1.94 25.49 -8.11
C ASP A 461 2.73 25.72 -9.39
N ARG A 462 3.83 26.47 -9.32
CA ARG A 462 4.80 26.58 -10.43
C ARG A 462 5.36 25.21 -10.82
N TRP A 463 5.79 24.39 -9.86
CA TRP A 463 6.27 23.03 -10.14
C TRP A 463 5.22 22.20 -10.86
N ARG A 464 3.96 22.27 -10.41
CA ARG A 464 2.86 21.52 -11.02
C ARG A 464 2.60 21.95 -12.46
N GLU A 465 2.69 23.24 -12.76
CA GLU A 465 2.51 23.76 -14.11
C GLU A 465 3.62 23.29 -15.03
N MET A 466 4.88 23.41 -14.61
CA MET A 466 6.06 23.02 -15.41
C MET A 466 6.07 21.53 -15.78
N ILE A 467 5.70 20.65 -14.85
CA ILE A 467 5.78 19.20 -15.08
C ILE A 467 4.55 18.62 -15.80
N ARG A 468 3.47 19.40 -15.92
CA ARG A 468 2.16 18.89 -16.36
C ARG A 468 2.23 18.45 -17.81
N CYS A 469 2.00 17.16 -18.05
CA CYS A 469 1.84 16.63 -19.40
C CYS A 469 0.34 16.44 -19.65
N GLY A 470 -0.32 17.40 -20.30
CA GLY A 470 -1.77 17.34 -20.58
C GLY A 470 -2.17 16.11 -21.40
N ASP A 471 -3.40 15.60 -21.19
CA ASP A 471 -4.03 14.76 -22.22
C ASP A 471 -4.67 15.68 -23.27
N PRO A 472 -4.57 15.35 -24.57
CA PRO A 472 -5.08 16.17 -25.67
C PRO A 472 -6.60 16.16 -25.80
#